data_AF-A0A1F9U0H8-F1
#
_entry.id   AF-A0A1F9U0H8-F1
#
_cell.length_a   1.000
_cell.length_b   1.000
_cell.length_c   1.000
_cell.angle_alpha   90.00
_cell.angle_beta   90.00
_cell.angle_gamma   90.00
#
_symmetry.space_group_name_H-M   'P 1'
#
loop_
_entity.id
_entity.type
_entity.pdbx_description
1 polymer ?
#
loop_
_entity_poly.entity_id
_entity_poly.type
_entity_poly.pdbx_seq_one_letter_code
_entity_poly.pdbx_strand_id
1 'polypeptide(L)'
;MYETIILGIACLSAPLFAKYSGYEISKKPYDMVGVGGLFFLLGAAFTLGPSKVDFLVNISKIGTVVSHVLGWLMLIIGSFRGALDVIMEKERRPVRVRQ
;
A
#
# COMPACT_ATOMS: atom_id res chain seq x y z
N MET A 1 6.05 -13.86 -8.46
CA MET A 1 6.73 -13.79 -7.12
C MET A 1 7.65 -12.58 -6.98
N TYR A 2 8.55 -12.31 -7.94
CA TYR A 2 9.28 -11.03 -7.95
C TYR A 2 8.33 -9.82 -8.06
N GLU A 3 7.25 -9.97 -8.83
CA GLU A 3 6.23 -8.93 -9.00
C GLU A 3 5.60 -8.49 -7.68
N THR A 4 5.32 -9.42 -6.75
CA THR A 4 4.80 -9.14 -5.40
C THR A 4 5.77 -8.34 -4.54
N ILE A 5 7.06 -8.63 -4.65
CA ILE A 5 8.11 -7.93 -3.90
C ILE A 5 8.28 -6.53 -4.48
N ILE A 6 8.33 -6.40 -5.80
CA ILE A 6 8.40 -5.12 -6.51
C ILE A 6 7.16 -4.27 -6.19
N LEU A 7 5.97 -4.86 -6.17
CA LEU A 7 4.72 -4.19 -5.81
C LEU A 7 4.72 -3.72 -4.35
N GLY A 8 5.20 -4.56 -3.42
CA GLY A 8 5.35 -4.19 -2.01
C GLY A 8 6.31 -3.03 -1.81
N ILE A 9 7.45 -3.04 -2.48
CA ILE A 9 8.45 -1.96 -2.45
C ILE A 9 7.89 -0.68 -3.08
N ALA A 10 7.19 -0.79 -4.21
CA ALA A 10 6.53 0.35 -4.86
C ALA A 10 5.48 0.98 -3.93
N CYS A 11 4.66 0.17 -3.26
CA CYS A 11 3.68 0.64 -2.26
C CYS A 11 4.34 1.34 -1.07
N LEU A 12 5.47 0.84 -0.58
CA LEU A 12 6.23 1.46 0.50
C LEU A 12 6.91 2.77 0.08
N SER A 13 7.22 2.93 -1.21
CA SER A 13 7.79 4.16 -1.74
C SER A 13 6.76 5.30 -1.81
N ALA A 14 5.47 5.00 -2.03
CA ALA A 14 4.40 6.00 -2.13
C ALA A 14 4.29 6.94 -0.91
N PRO A 15 4.24 6.46 0.36
CA PRO A 15 4.24 7.35 1.54
C PRO A 15 5.58 8.08 1.73
N LEU A 16 6.71 7.50 1.32
CA LEU A 16 8.01 8.18 1.34
C LEU A 16 7.99 9.39 0.39
N PHE A 17 7.54 9.20 -0.85
CA PHE A 17 7.40 10.30 -1.82
C PHE A 17 6.40 11.35 -1.36
N ALA A 18 5.27 10.96 -0.74
CA ALA A 18 4.31 11.89 -0.16
C ALA A 18 4.91 12.74 0.98
N LYS A 19 5.77 12.14 1.81
CA LYS A 19 6.49 12.87 2.87
C LYS A 19 7.52 13.85 2.29
N TYR A 20 8.21 13.48 1.21
CA TYR A 20 9.19 14.34 0.54
C TYR A 20 8.56 15.47 -0.29
N SER A 21 7.35 15.28 -0.81
CA SER A 21 6.65 16.31 -1.59
C SER A 21 6.02 17.42 -0.75
N GLY A 22 6.15 17.37 0.58
CA GLY A 22 5.58 18.38 1.48
C GLY A 22 4.05 18.38 1.50
N TYR A 23 3.40 17.32 0.99
CA TYR A 23 1.96 17.15 1.06
C TYR A 23 1.55 16.92 2.53
N GLU A 24 1.09 17.97 3.21
CA GLU A 24 0.33 17.87 4.47
C GLU A 24 -1.10 17.35 4.27
N ILE A 25 -1.44 16.91 3.06
CA ILE A 25 -2.72 16.25 2.81
C ILE A 25 -2.76 14.96 3.62
N SER A 26 -3.81 14.86 4.45
CA SER A 26 -4.30 13.69 5.15
C SER A 26 -3.35 12.49 5.10
N LYS A 27 -2.50 12.33 6.11
CA LYS A 27 -1.56 11.18 6.22
C LYS A 27 -2.24 9.80 6.09
N LYS A 28 -3.55 9.73 6.34
CA LYS A 28 -4.35 8.49 6.43
C LYS A 28 -4.33 7.62 5.16
N PRO A 29 -4.68 8.11 3.95
CA PRO A 29 -4.63 7.31 2.72
C PRO A 29 -3.26 6.74 2.40
N TYR A 30 -2.20 7.54 2.52
CA TYR A 30 -0.83 7.10 2.20
C TYR A 30 -0.29 6.07 3.20
N ASP A 31 -0.63 6.20 4.49
CA ASP A 31 -0.31 5.16 5.50
C ASP A 31 -1.02 3.83 5.20
N MET A 32 -2.27 3.84 4.73
CA MET A 32 -2.98 2.61 4.35
C MET A 32 -2.32 1.90 3.15
N VAL A 33 -1.85 2.66 2.16
CA VAL A 33 -1.08 2.10 1.02
C VAL A 33 0.25 1.51 1.48
N GLY A 34 0.95 2.20 2.40
CA GLY A 34 2.20 1.73 2.98
C GLY A 34 2.03 0.43 3.78
N VAL A 35 1.00 0.35 4.62
CA VAL A 35 0.65 -0.87 5.38
C VAL A 35 0.27 -2.01 4.43
N GLY A 36 -0.47 -1.73 3.35
CA GLY A 36 -0.75 -2.71 2.29
C GLY A 36 0.52 -3.27 1.64
N GLY A 37 1.52 -2.42 1.37
CA GLY A 37 2.84 -2.84 0.88
C GLY A 37 3.58 -3.77 1.84
N LEU A 38 3.44 -3.53 3.14
CA LEU A 38 4.02 -4.38 4.20
C LEU A 38 3.38 -5.78 4.21
N PHE A 39 2.07 -5.87 4.02
CA PHE A 39 1.35 -7.14 3.89
C PHE A 39 1.76 -7.91 2.62
N PHE A 40 2.02 -7.22 1.50
CA PHE A 40 2.55 -7.87 0.30
C PHE A 40 3.95 -8.47 0.52
N LEU A 41 4.83 -7.75 1.23
CA LEU A 41 6.15 -8.22 1.63
C LEU A 41 6.07 -9.41 2.60
N LEU A 42 5.13 -9.37 3.54
CA LEU A 42 4.89 -10.47 4.48
C LEU A 42 4.39 -11.74 3.75
N GLY A 43 3.48 -11.59 2.79
CA GLY A 43 3.04 -12.70 1.93
C GLY A 43 4.16 -13.29 1.10
N ALA A 44 5.05 -12.44 0.56
CA ALA A 44 6.26 -12.89 -0.14
C ALA A 44 7.23 -13.65 0.77
N ALA A 45 7.40 -13.19 2.02
CA ALA A 45 8.24 -13.86 3.03
C ALA A 45 7.68 -15.24 3.43
N PHE A 46 6.35 -15.37 3.60
CA PHE A 46 5.73 -16.67 3.86
C PHE A 46 5.88 -17.65 2.69
N THR A 47 5.83 -17.15 1.46
CA THR A 47 6.05 -17.96 0.24
C THR A 47 7.49 -18.44 0.08
N LEU A 48 8.48 -17.62 0.47
CA LEU A 48 9.89 -18.02 0.53
C LEU A 48 10.21 -18.93 1.73
N GLY A 49 9.23 -19.09 2.63
CA GLY A 49 9.29 -19.90 3.82
C GLY A 49 9.08 -21.41 3.58
N PRO A 50 8.99 -22.17 4.67
CA PRO A 50 9.67 -23.44 4.94
C PRO A 50 9.37 -24.61 4.00
N SER A 51 10.43 -25.32 3.59
CA SER A 51 10.42 -26.44 2.65
C SER A 51 10.46 -27.84 3.27
N LYS A 52 10.37 -27.94 4.61
CA LYS A 52 10.71 -29.18 5.35
C LYS A 52 9.60 -29.73 6.26
N VAL A 53 8.47 -29.03 6.43
CA VAL A 53 7.39 -29.42 7.36
C VAL A 53 6.02 -29.14 6.74
N ASP A 54 5.23 -30.18 6.50
CA ASP A 54 3.91 -30.09 5.83
C ASP A 54 2.92 -29.16 6.54
N PHE A 55 2.95 -29.15 7.88
CA PHE A 55 2.14 -28.25 8.68
C PHE A 55 2.49 -26.78 8.42
N LEU A 56 3.78 -26.48 8.26
CA LEU A 56 4.30 -25.15 8.06
C LEU A 56 4.08 -24.67 6.60
N VAL A 57 4.06 -25.59 5.64
CA VAL A 57 3.64 -25.34 4.25
C VAL A 57 2.16 -25.00 4.16
N ASN A 58 1.30 -25.65 4.94
CA ASN A 58 -0.13 -25.36 4.91
C ASN A 58 -0.45 -24.00 5.53
N ILE A 59 0.23 -23.66 6.64
CA ILE A 59 0.14 -22.33 7.26
C ILE A 59 0.69 -21.25 6.34
N SER A 60 1.81 -21.49 5.65
CA SER A 60 2.39 -20.50 4.73
C SER A 60 1.50 -20.24 3.52
N LYS A 61 0.83 -21.27 2.98
CA LYS A 61 -0.16 -21.11 1.91
C LYS A 61 -1.32 -20.23 2.35
N ILE A 62 -1.92 -20.52 3.50
CA ILE A 62 -3.03 -19.73 4.06
C ILE A 62 -2.56 -18.29 4.35
N GLY A 63 -1.40 -18.14 5.01
CA GLY A 63 -0.82 -16.84 5.33
C GLY A 63 -0.49 -16.01 4.09
N THR A 64 -0.02 -16.64 3.02
CA THR A 64 0.24 -15.98 1.73
C THR A 64 -1.06 -15.48 1.12
N VAL A 65 -2.09 -16.33 1.01
CA VAL A 65 -3.38 -15.95 0.43
C VAL A 65 -4.02 -14.81 1.22
N VAL A 66 -4.08 -14.93 2.55
CA VAL A 66 -4.66 -13.89 3.42
C VAL A 66 -3.90 -12.57 3.30
N SER A 67 -2.57 -12.61 3.34
CA SER A 67 -1.74 -11.40 3.22
C SER A 67 -1.88 -10.74 1.85
N HIS A 68 -2.02 -11.55 0.78
CA HIS A 68 -2.19 -11.04 -0.58
C HIS A 68 -3.56 -10.37 -0.77
N VAL A 69 -4.64 -10.99 -0.26
CA VAL A 69 -5.99 -10.39 -0.31
C VAL A 69 -6.05 -9.11 0.52
N LEU A 70 -5.53 -9.11 1.75
CA LEU A 70 -5.47 -7.89 2.57
C LEU A 70 -4.64 -6.78 1.93
N GLY A 71 -3.49 -7.13 1.34
CA GLY A 71 -2.62 -6.19 0.64
C GLY A 71 -3.35 -5.49 -0.50
N TRP A 72 -4.04 -6.25 -1.36
CA TRP A 72 -4.84 -5.69 -2.46
C TRP A 72 -5.97 -4.78 -1.97
N LEU A 73 -6.67 -5.19 -0.91
CA LEU A 73 -7.81 -4.46 -0.37
C LEU A 73 -7.36 -3.11 0.22
N MET A 74 -6.25 -3.09 0.96
CA MET A 74 -5.65 -1.84 1.47
C MET A 74 -5.07 -0.97 0.36
N LEU A 75 -4.46 -1.56 -0.66
CA LEU A 75 -3.90 -0.82 -1.79
C LEU A 75 -5.01 -0.08 -2.55
N ILE A 76 -6.08 -0.78 -2.94
CA ILE A 76 -7.21 -0.19 -3.68
C ILE A 76 -7.86 0.94 -2.88
N ILE A 77 -8.16 0.72 -1.61
CA ILE A 77 -8.82 1.73 -0.76
C ILE A 77 -7.90 2.93 -0.56
N GLY A 78 -6.62 2.70 -0.28
CA GLY A 78 -5.63 3.75 -0.07
C GLY A 78 -5.37 4.57 -1.33
N SER A 79 -5.23 3.93 -2.50
CA SER A 79 -5.04 4.61 -3.78
C SER A 79 -6.29 5.38 -4.21
N PHE A 80 -7.48 4.81 -4.00
CA PHE A 80 -8.74 5.48 -4.35
C PHE A 80 -8.96 6.71 -3.47
N ARG A 81 -8.73 6.62 -2.16
CA ARG A 81 -8.78 7.78 -1.26
C ARG A 81 -7.72 8.83 -1.61
N GLY A 82 -6.49 8.40 -1.93
CA GLY A 82 -5.44 9.33 -2.36
C GLY A 82 -5.80 10.07 -3.65
N ALA A 83 -6.37 9.38 -4.63
CA ALA A 83 -6.84 10.00 -5.86
C ALA A 83 -8.01 10.98 -5.61
N LEU A 84 -8.97 10.60 -4.76
CA LEU A 84 -10.07 11.50 -4.37
C LEU A 84 -9.56 12.76 -3.66
N ASP A 85 -8.56 12.63 -2.79
CA ASP A 85 -7.96 13.78 -2.10
C ASP A 85 -7.35 14.76 -3.10
N VAL A 86 -6.59 14.26 -4.08
CA VAL A 86 -5.99 15.11 -5.13
C VAL A 86 -7.06 15.81 -5.98
N ILE A 87 -8.16 15.13 -6.29
CA ILE A 87 -9.27 15.70 -7.06
C ILE A 87 -9.99 16.78 -6.23
N MET A 88 -10.29 16.50 -4.95
CA MET A 88 -10.94 17.45 -4.05
C MET A 88 -10.07 18.67 -3.70
N GLU A 89 -8.74 18.50 -3.56
CA GLU A 89 -7.80 19.60 -3.31
C GLU A 89 -7.82 20.62 -4.47
N LYS A 90 -8.00 20.14 -5.72
CA LYS A 90 -8.06 20.98 -6.92
C LYS A 90 -9.30 21.89 -6.94
N GLU A 91 -10.40 21.46 -6.33
CA GLU A 91 -11.65 22.24 -6.21
C GLU A 91 -11.50 23.42 -5.22
N ARG A 92 -10.54 23.33 -4.28
CA ARG A 92 -10.35 24.30 -3.18
C ARG A 92 -9.43 25.48 -3.46
N ARG A 93 -8.98 25.70 -4.71
CA ARG A 93 -8.39 27.00 -5.08
C ARG A 93 -9.51 27.93 -5.56
N PRO A 94 -10.15 28.75 -4.69
CA PRO A 94 -10.83 29.91 -5.22
C PRO A 94 -9.76 30.77 -5.89
N VAL A 95 -10.05 31.20 -7.11
CA VAL A 95 -9.34 32.26 -7.81
C VAL A 95 -9.15 33.40 -6.81
N ARG A 96 -7.94 33.55 -6.25
CA ARG A 96 -7.59 34.73 -5.47
C ARG A 96 -7.42 35.86 -6.48
N VAL A 97 -8.54 36.47 -6.84
CA VAL A 97 -8.58 37.75 -7.54
C VAL A 97 -7.83 38.72 -6.64
N ARG A 98 -6.62 39.12 -7.06
CA ARG A 98 -5.95 40.31 -6.53
C ARG A 98 -6.85 41.49 -6.90
N GLN A 99 -7.48 42.11 -5.92
CA GLN A 99 -7.77 43.54 -5.91
C GLN A 99 -7.23 44.12 -4.62
#